data_AF-A0A915HKI7-F1
#
_entry.id   AF-A0A915HKI7-F1
#
_cell.length_a   1.000
_cell.length_b   1.000
_cell.length_c   1.000
_cell.angle_alpha   90.00
_cell.angle_beta   90.00
_cell.angle_gamma   90.00
#
_symmetry.space_group_name_H-M   'P 1'
#
loop_
_entity.id
_entity.type
_entity.pdbx_description
1 polymer ?
#
loop_
_entity_poly.entity_id
_entity_poly.type
_entity_poly.pdbx_seq_one_letter_code
_entity_poly.pdbx_strand_id
1 'polypeptide(L)'
;DYVKSNASNNQVLFETSIDWDDEAAVLSGLTCVGIVGIQDPVRTEVPDAIRKCQRAGITVRMVTGDNIQTARSIAISCGIIRQNDTESLVLEGPDFNKLVRDKETGDIKQLTVRFLMKGHTHSQIDQ
;
A
#
# COMPACT_ATOMS: atom_id res chain seq x y z
N ASP A 1 28.89 19.58 -4.93
CA ASP A 1 29.91 19.08 -5.87
C ASP A 1 31.20 18.76 -5.15
N TYR A 2 31.73 17.55 -5.36
CA TYR A 2 33.00 17.10 -4.78
C TYR A 2 34.17 17.52 -5.69
N VAL A 3 35.24 18.04 -5.10
CA VAL A 3 36.44 18.49 -5.81
C VAL A 3 37.69 17.92 -5.17
N LYS A 4 38.66 17.54 -6.02
CA LYS A 4 39.93 16.93 -5.58
C LYS A 4 40.92 17.95 -5.00
N SER A 5 40.69 19.24 -5.18
CA SER A 5 41.46 20.33 -4.59
C SER A 5 40.70 21.67 -4.71
N ASN A 6 41.07 22.67 -3.90
CA ASN A 6 40.50 24.03 -3.91
C ASN A 6 38.96 24.10 -3.85
N ALA A 7 38.37 23.58 -2.77
CA ALA A 7 36.93 23.70 -2.53
C ALA A 7 36.48 25.15 -2.32
N SER A 8 35.50 25.56 -3.12
CA SER A 8 34.73 26.81 -2.96
C SER A 8 33.73 26.68 -1.80
N ASN A 9 33.10 27.79 -1.39
CA ASN A 9 31.95 27.70 -0.49
C ASN A 9 30.87 26.78 -1.09
N ASN A 10 30.41 25.79 -0.32
CA ASN A 10 29.49 24.71 -0.70
C ASN A 10 30.10 23.55 -1.52
N GLN A 11 31.43 23.43 -1.54
CA GLN A 11 32.13 22.26 -2.10
C GLN A 11 32.80 21.46 -0.99
N VAL A 12 32.87 20.14 -1.18
CA VAL A 12 33.52 19.22 -0.24
C VAL A 12 34.79 18.67 -0.90
N LEU A 13 35.92 18.81 -0.21
CA LEU A 13 37.20 18.21 -0.60
C LEU A 13 37.13 16.69 -0.39
N PHE A 14 37.47 15.93 -1.42
CA PHE A 14 37.51 14.46 -1.35
C PHE A 14 38.78 13.94 -2.04
N GLU A 15 39.69 13.35 -1.26
CA GLU A 15 41.05 13.00 -1.71
C GLU A 15 41.23 11.51 -2.06
N THR A 16 40.43 10.62 -1.47
CA THR A 16 40.54 9.17 -1.66
C THR A 16 39.55 8.62 -2.68
N SER A 17 39.80 7.42 -3.21
CA SER A 17 38.80 6.67 -3.98
C SER A 17 37.76 6.07 -3.03
N ILE A 18 36.47 6.18 -3.37
CA ILE A 18 35.39 5.52 -2.63
C ILE A 18 35.56 4.00 -2.82
N ASP A 19 35.62 3.27 -1.71
CA ASP A 19 35.45 1.83 -1.72
C ASP A 19 33.95 1.54 -1.85
N TRP A 20 33.53 1.09 -3.03
CA TRP A 20 32.12 0.84 -3.34
C TRP A 20 31.60 -0.46 -2.71
N ASP A 21 32.48 -1.32 -2.22
CA ASP A 21 32.11 -2.59 -1.59
C ASP A 21 31.86 -2.43 -0.07
N ASP A 22 32.25 -1.30 0.53
CA ASP A 22 31.94 -0.94 1.92
C ASP A 22 30.67 -0.08 2.01
N GLU A 23 29.53 -0.75 2.20
CA GLU A 23 28.21 -0.11 2.32
C GLU A 23 28.16 0.94 3.45
N ALA A 24 28.80 0.67 4.59
CA ALA A 24 28.74 1.56 5.75
C ALA A 24 29.50 2.87 5.49
N ALA A 25 30.64 2.78 4.80
CA ALA A 25 31.41 3.94 4.38
C ALA A 25 30.61 4.82 3.38
N VAL A 26 29.98 4.19 2.38
CA VAL A 26 29.20 4.88 1.33
C VAL A 26 27.97 5.60 1.89
N LEU A 27 27.31 5.03 2.90
CA LEU A 27 26.10 5.60 3.49
C LEU A 27 26.36 6.69 4.56
N SER A 28 27.62 6.94 4.91
CA SER A 28 27.99 7.91 5.96
C SER A 28 28.24 9.32 5.41
N GLY A 29 28.02 10.36 6.22
CA GLY A 29 28.41 11.75 5.88
C GLY A 29 27.64 12.41 4.73
N LEU A 30 26.49 11.86 4.33
CA LEU A 30 25.69 12.38 3.22
C LEU A 30 25.00 13.72 3.57
N THR A 31 24.88 14.60 2.56
CA THR A 31 24.10 15.85 2.67
C THR A 31 22.74 15.66 1.99
N CYS A 32 21.65 15.88 2.74
CA CYS A 32 20.30 15.84 2.17
C CYS A 32 20.09 17.03 1.22
N VAL A 33 19.83 16.75 -0.06
CA VAL A 33 19.57 17.79 -1.08
C VAL A 33 18.08 18.08 -1.21
N GLY A 34 17.21 17.08 -1.02
CA GLY A 34 15.75 17.24 -1.12
C GLY A 34 15.00 15.91 -1.00
N ILE A 35 13.68 16.00 -0.85
CA ILE A 35 12.77 14.86 -0.78
C ILE A 35 11.79 14.95 -1.96
N VAL A 36 11.61 13.85 -2.67
CA VAL A 36 10.63 13.74 -3.76
C VAL A 36 9.61 12.66 -3.40
N GLY A 37 8.33 12.99 -3.48
CA GLY A 37 7.24 12.03 -3.36
C GLY A 37 6.82 11.52 -4.73
N ILE A 38 6.81 10.21 -4.91
CA ILE A 38 6.31 9.55 -6.12
C ILE A 38 5.07 8.76 -5.70
N GLN A 39 4.02 8.82 -6.52
CA GLN A 39 2.79 8.07 -6.31
C GLN A 39 2.43 7.34 -7.60
N ASP A 40 1.99 6.08 -7.47
CA ASP A 40 1.30 5.38 -8.55
C ASP A 40 -0.17 5.81 -8.59
N PRO A 41 -0.63 6.53 -9.64
CA PRO A 41 -2.00 7.02 -9.69
C PRO A 41 -2.98 5.87 -9.91
N VAL A 42 -4.12 5.94 -9.24
CA VAL A 42 -5.22 5.01 -9.49
C VAL A 42 -5.71 5.18 -10.93
N ARG A 43 -5.82 4.06 -11.66
CA ARG A 43 -6.38 4.05 -13.02
C ARG A 43 -7.80 4.63 -13.02
N THR A 44 -8.09 5.48 -14.00
CA THR A 44 -9.35 6.25 -14.07
C THR A 44 -10.62 5.39 -14.08
N GLU A 45 -10.54 4.18 -14.62
CA GLU A 45 -11.65 3.23 -14.76
C GLU A 45 -11.95 2.44 -13.48
N VAL A 46 -11.00 2.38 -12.53
CA VAL A 46 -11.09 1.53 -11.33
C VAL A 46 -12.24 1.92 -10.41
N PRO A 47 -12.45 3.21 -10.04
CA PRO A 47 -13.55 3.58 -9.15
C PRO A 47 -14.93 3.21 -9.71
N ASP A 48 -15.11 3.34 -11.02
CA ASP A 48 -16.37 3.00 -11.68
C ASP A 48 -16.61 1.49 -11.71
N ALA A 49 -15.56 0.68 -11.94
CA ALA A 49 -15.63 -0.77 -11.86
C ALA A 49 -16.01 -1.24 -10.44
N ILE A 50 -15.38 -0.67 -9.41
CA ILE A 50 -15.67 -0.98 -8.00
C ILE A 50 -17.13 -0.65 -7.66
N ARG A 51 -17.62 0.51 -8.10
CA ARG A 51 -19.01 0.92 -7.89
C ARG A 51 -20.00 -0.04 -8.55
N LYS A 52 -19.71 -0.54 -9.75
CA LYS A 52 -20.54 -1.55 -10.44
C LYS A 52 -20.58 -2.86 -9.65
N CYS A 53 -19.43 -3.35 -9.18
CA CYS A 53 -19.35 -4.54 -8.33
C CYS A 53 -20.17 -4.38 -7.04
N GLN A 54 -20.02 -3.26 -6.35
CA GLN A 54 -20.76 -2.98 -5.11
C GLN A 54 -22.28 -2.91 -5.35
N ARG A 55 -22.74 -2.28 -6.45
CA ARG A 55 -24.16 -2.24 -6.83
C ARG A 55 -24.73 -3.63 -7.15
N ALA A 56 -23.91 -4.54 -7.65
CA ALA A 56 -24.27 -5.93 -7.88
C ALA A 56 -24.22 -6.79 -6.60
N GLY A 57 -23.95 -6.20 -5.42
CA GLY A 57 -23.84 -6.93 -4.16
C GLY A 57 -22.51 -7.66 -3.98
N ILE A 58 -21.49 -7.36 -4.81
CA ILE A 58 -20.16 -7.96 -4.73
C ILE A 58 -19.28 -7.13 -3.78
N THR A 59 -18.72 -7.78 -2.76
CA THR A 59 -17.77 -7.14 -1.85
C THR A 59 -16.37 -7.09 -2.45
N VAL A 60 -15.85 -5.89 -2.68
CA VAL A 60 -14.47 -5.65 -3.13
C VAL A 60 -13.54 -5.55 -1.91
N ARG A 61 -12.36 -6.18 -1.97
CA ARG A 61 -11.33 -6.15 -0.93
C ARG A 61 -9.97 -5.87 -1.56
N MET A 62 -9.16 -5.04 -0.92
CA MET A 62 -7.79 -4.74 -1.35
C MET A 62 -6.79 -5.62 -0.59
N VAL A 63 -5.80 -6.15 -1.30
CA VAL A 63 -4.61 -6.78 -0.73
C VAL A 63 -3.41 -6.11 -1.41
N THR A 64 -2.54 -5.51 -0.61
CA THR A 64 -1.31 -4.85 -1.10
C THR A 64 -0.15 -5.11 -0.14
N GLY A 65 1.07 -5.00 -0.65
CA GLY A 65 2.31 -4.98 0.14
C GLY A 65 2.72 -3.59 0.61
N ASP A 66 1.94 -2.55 0.28
CA ASP A 66 2.20 -1.18 0.73
C ASP A 66 2.00 -1.02 2.24
N ASN A 67 2.58 0.05 2.78
CA ASN A 67 2.29 0.49 4.13
C ASN A 67 0.78 0.74 4.32
N ILE A 68 0.26 0.43 5.52
CA ILE A 68 -1.17 0.54 5.85
C ILE A 68 -1.77 1.92 5.56
N GLN A 69 -1.00 2.99 5.74
CA GLN A 69 -1.46 4.35 5.49
C GLN A 69 -1.63 4.63 3.99
N THR A 70 -0.69 4.16 3.17
CA THR A 70 -0.77 4.22 1.71
C THR A 70 -1.93 3.37 1.20
N ALA A 71 -2.04 2.12 1.68
CA ALA A 71 -3.15 1.23 1.33
C ALA A 71 -4.52 1.86 1.64
N ARG A 72 -4.68 2.48 2.81
CA ARG A 72 -5.92 3.19 3.18
C ARG A 72 -6.22 4.34 2.22
N SER A 73 -5.21 5.16 1.90
CA SER A 73 -5.38 6.28 0.97
C SER A 73 -5.83 5.82 -0.43
N ILE A 74 -5.20 4.76 -0.95
CA ILE A 74 -5.56 4.18 -2.24
C ILE A 74 -6.96 3.54 -2.17
N ALA A 75 -7.29 2.84 -1.09
CA ALA A 75 -8.60 2.22 -0.91
C ALA A 75 -9.74 3.26 -0.87
N ILE A 76 -9.52 4.43 -0.25
CA ILE A 76 -10.46 5.57 -0.30
C ILE A 76 -10.57 6.10 -1.73
N SER A 77 -9.45 6.32 -2.41
CA SER A 77 -9.41 6.85 -3.78
C SER A 77 -10.12 5.93 -4.78
N CYS A 78 -9.99 4.61 -4.60
CA CYS A 78 -10.67 3.59 -5.38
C CYS A 78 -12.17 3.44 -5.02
N GLY A 79 -12.62 4.01 -3.90
CA GLY A 79 -14.00 3.86 -3.41
C GLY A 79 -14.30 2.50 -2.77
N ILE A 80 -13.27 1.77 -2.32
CA ILE A 80 -13.44 0.51 -1.58
C ILE A 80 -13.93 0.81 -0.17
N ILE A 81 -13.36 1.82 0.48
CA ILE A 81 -13.74 2.34 1.80
C ILE A 81 -14.17 3.80 1.66
N ARG A 82 -15.08 4.28 2.53
CA ARG A 82 -15.48 5.69 2.51
C ARG A 82 -14.50 6.53 3.34
N GLN A 83 -14.35 7.79 3.00
CA GLN A 83 -13.36 8.70 3.62
C GLN A 83 -13.56 8.86 5.14
N ASN A 84 -14.80 8.74 5.62
CA ASN A 84 -15.16 8.83 7.05
C ASN A 84 -15.67 7.48 7.60
N ASP A 85 -15.22 6.37 7.02
CA ASP A 85 -15.65 5.04 7.43
C ASP A 85 -14.88 4.56 8.67
N THR A 86 -15.58 4.41 9.79
CA THR A 86 -15.06 3.84 11.04
C THR A 86 -15.26 2.34 11.14
N GLU A 87 -16.15 1.77 10.32
CA GLU A 87 -16.52 0.35 10.36
C GLU A 87 -15.60 -0.50 9.47
N SER A 88 -15.01 0.12 8.44
CA SER A 88 -14.07 -0.55 7.54
C SER A 88 -12.80 -1.00 8.25
N LEU A 89 -12.59 -2.31 8.27
CA LEU A 89 -11.42 -2.95 8.83
C LEU A 89 -10.22 -2.85 7.88
N VAL A 90 -9.12 -2.26 8.34
CA VAL A 90 -7.84 -2.21 7.64
C VAL A 90 -6.79 -2.85 8.54
N LEU A 91 -6.14 -3.90 8.06
CA LEU A 91 -5.23 -4.73 8.85
C LEU A 91 -3.88 -4.87 8.16
N GLU A 92 -2.82 -4.90 8.95
CA GLU A 92 -1.52 -5.38 8.49
C GLU A 92 -1.49 -6.91 8.48
N GLY A 93 -0.57 -7.47 7.68
CA GLY A 93 -0.39 -8.92 7.54
C GLY A 93 -0.26 -9.66 8.87
N PRO A 94 0.58 -9.23 9.82
CA PRO A 94 0.72 -9.89 11.11
C PRO A 94 -0.58 -9.95 11.91
N ASP A 95 -1.36 -8.86 11.91
CA ASP A 95 -2.62 -8.80 12.67
C ASP A 95 -3.72 -9.62 11.99
N PHE A 96 -3.80 -9.56 10.67
CA PHE A 96 -4.67 -10.46 9.91
C PHE A 96 -4.31 -11.93 10.18
N ASN A 97 -3.01 -12.28 10.19
CA ASN A 97 -2.55 -13.64 10.43
C ASN A 97 -2.92 -14.15 11.84
N LYS A 98 -2.84 -13.28 12.87
CA LYS A 98 -3.30 -13.60 14.24
C LYS A 98 -4.81 -13.82 14.31
N LEU A 99 -5.59 -13.12 13.50
CA LEU A 99 -7.06 -13.27 13.47
C LEU A 99 -7.48 -14.57 12.78
N VAL A 100 -6.83 -14.93 11.67
CA VAL A 100 -7.18 -16.14 10.90
C VAL A 100 -6.62 -17.41 11.47
N ARG A 101 -5.59 -17.38 12.32
CA ARG A 101 -4.98 -18.60 12.87
C ARG A 101 -5.55 -18.97 14.23
N ASP A 102 -5.68 -20.27 14.46
CA ASP A 102 -5.87 -20.80 15.80
C ASP A 102 -4.60 -20.55 16.65
N LYS A 103 -4.80 -20.17 17.91
CA LYS A 103 -3.69 -19.83 18.82
C LYS A 103 -2.97 -21.08 19.33
N GLU A 104 -3.63 -22.22 19.37
CA GLU A 104 -3.12 -23.49 19.89
C GLU A 104 -2.60 -24.38 18.77
N THR A 105 -3.34 -24.50 17.66
CA THR A 105 -2.95 -25.40 16.54
C THR A 105 -2.16 -24.69 15.45
N GLY A 106 -2.24 -23.36 15.34
CA GLY A 106 -1.61 -22.59 14.26
C GLY A 106 -2.30 -22.73 12.91
N ASP A 107 -3.34 -23.55 12.81
CA ASP A 107 -4.12 -23.76 11.59
C ASP A 107 -4.94 -22.54 11.23
N ILE A 108 -5.20 -22.35 9.95
CA ILE A 108 -6.09 -21.30 9.47
C ILE A 108 -7.52 -21.70 9.84
N LYS A 109 -8.12 -21.00 10.79
CA LYS A 109 -9.57 -21.00 10.99
C LYS A 109 -10.17 -20.53 9.69
N GLN A 110 -11.15 -21.26 9.16
CA GLN A 110 -12.01 -20.77 8.10
C GLN A 110 -12.85 -19.61 8.67
N LEU A 111 -12.21 -18.46 8.86
CA LEU A 111 -12.90 -17.20 9.02
C LEU A 111 -13.66 -17.05 7.72
N THR A 112 -14.97 -17.16 7.82
CA THR A 112 -15.85 -16.79 6.73
C THR A 112 -15.66 -15.28 6.55
N VAL A 113 -14.66 -14.90 5.77
CA VAL A 113 -14.70 -13.66 5.02
C VAL A 113 -15.94 -13.85 4.16
N ARG A 114 -17.13 -13.48 4.67
CA ARG A 114 -18.40 -13.66 3.96
C ARG A 114 -18.25 -12.90 2.65
N PHE A 115 -17.90 -13.63 1.60
CA PHE A 115 -18.23 -13.30 0.24
C PHE A 115 -19.72 -13.56 0.14
N LEU A 116 -20.52 -12.62 0.65
CA LEU A 116 -21.95 -12.65 0.47
C LEU A 116 -22.22 -12.23 -0.98
N MET A 117 -21.96 -13.13 -1.93
CA MET A 117 -22.50 -13.02 -3.28
C MET A 117 -24.00 -13.30 -3.17
N LYS A 118 -24.79 -12.31 -2.74
CA LYS A 118 -26.25 -12.37 -2.94
C LYS A 118 -26.49 -12.11 -4.42
N GLY A 119 -26.42 -13.16 -5.23
CA GLY A 119 -27.07 -13.18 -6.54
C GLY A 119 -28.58 -13.08 -6.33
N HIS A 120 -29.13 -11.87 -6.35
CA HIS A 120 -30.54 -11.71 -6.70
C HIS A 120 -30.62 -11.63 -8.22
N THR A 121 -30.66 -12.80 -8.86
CA THR A 121 -31.34 -12.91 -10.15
C THR A 121 -32.82 -12.78 -9.87
N HIS A 122 -33.36 -11.56 -9.97
CA HIS A 122 -34.79 -11.43 -10.25
C HIS A 122 -35.02 -11.99 -11.65
N SER A 123 -35.61 -13.17 -11.70
CA SER A 123 -36.29 -13.69 -12.88
C SER A 123 -37.78 -13.74 -12.54
N GLN A 124 -38.55 -12.95 -13.30
CA GLN A 124 -40.01 -12.94 -13.55
C GLN A 124 -40.21 -11.61 -14.32
N ILE A 125 -40.32 -11.57 -15.65
CA ILE A 125 -41.43 -12.02 -16.53
C ILE A 125 -42.80 -11.51 -16.04
N ASP A 126 -43.47 -10.80 -16.95
CA ASP A 126 -44.84 -10.21 -16.96
C ASP A 126 -45.08 -8.90 -16.18
N GLN A 127 -44.95 -7.74 -16.84
CA GLN A 127 -45.98 -7.08 -17.68
C GLN A 127 -45.37 -5.93 -18.50
#